data_AF-A0A533RZH2-F1
#
_entry.id   AF-A0A533RZH2-F1
#
_cell.length_a   1.000
_cell.length_b   1.000
_cell.length_c   1.000
_cell.angle_alpha   90.00
_cell.angle_beta   90.00
_cell.angle_gamma   90.00
#
_symmetry.space_group_name_H-M   'P 1'
#
loop_
_entity.id
_entity.type
_entity.pdbx_description
1 polymer ?
#
loop_
_entity_poly.entity_id
_entity_poly.type
_entity_poly.pdbx_seq_one_letter_code
_entity_poly.pdbx_strand_id
1 'polypeptide(L)'
;MGNAVIAATGIPEIDEALNCIDGYGVLSVIDSRAMLACMVPLTPADIVMVSERLAGEENLFEIILQLAGSPRKPRIVFLAGALAPKDRERQLLLGMLVSAGIYDIYHEDSLNPEVLKYLLDNPKSKAEMKYLLVNV
;
A
#
# COMPACT_ATOMS: atom_id res chain seq x y z
N MET A 1 22.43 -4.16 1.01
CA MET A 1 21.20 -4.93 1.31
C MET A 1 20.05 -4.04 0.94
N GLY A 2 19.17 -4.50 0.05
CA GLY A 2 17.98 -3.74 -0.36
C GLY A 2 16.86 -3.83 0.68
N ASN A 3 15.87 -2.95 0.59
CA ASN A 3 14.69 -2.99 1.48
C ASN A 3 13.84 -4.24 1.15
N ALA A 4 13.33 -4.89 2.18
CA ALA A 4 12.53 -6.09 2.05
C ALA A 4 11.05 -5.74 1.81
N VAL A 5 10.48 -6.24 0.71
CA VAL A 5 9.13 -5.87 0.24
C VAL A 5 8.20 -7.09 0.26
N ILE A 6 6.97 -6.89 0.72
CA ILE A 6 5.85 -7.79 0.41
C ILE A 6 5.04 -7.17 -0.72
N ALA A 7 4.82 -7.96 -1.77
CA ALA A 7 3.93 -7.62 -2.87
C ALA A 7 2.56 -8.22 -2.59
N ALA A 8 1.53 -7.40 -2.44
CA ALA A 8 0.17 -7.82 -2.16
C ALA A 8 -0.81 -7.03 -3.04
N THR A 9 -0.51 -6.95 -4.34
CA THR A 9 -1.30 -6.12 -5.25
C THR A 9 -2.43 -6.90 -5.92
N GLY A 10 -2.30 -8.23 -6.05
CA GLY A 10 -3.24 -9.05 -6.82
C GLY A 10 -3.18 -8.75 -8.33
N ILE A 11 -2.10 -8.10 -8.78
CA ILE A 11 -1.87 -7.70 -10.17
C ILE A 11 -0.54 -8.34 -10.57
N PRO A 12 -0.55 -9.50 -11.26
CA PRO A 12 0.66 -10.27 -11.54
C PRO A 12 1.78 -9.44 -12.19
N GLU A 13 1.43 -8.54 -13.10
CA GLU A 13 2.40 -7.70 -13.80
C GLU A 13 3.12 -6.73 -12.85
N ILE A 14 2.46 -6.26 -11.79
CA ILE A 14 3.05 -5.39 -10.78
C ILE A 14 3.90 -6.21 -9.81
N ASP A 15 3.38 -7.35 -9.36
CA ASP A 15 4.09 -8.23 -8.43
C ASP A 15 5.39 -8.78 -9.07
N GLU A 16 5.37 -9.09 -10.36
CA GLU A 16 6.56 -9.44 -11.14
C GLU A 16 7.50 -8.24 -11.32
N ALA A 17 6.97 -7.06 -11.68
CA ALA A 17 7.79 -5.87 -11.86
C ALA A 17 8.58 -5.49 -10.59
N LEU A 18 8.00 -5.68 -9.39
CA LEU A 18 8.66 -5.43 -8.11
C LEU A 18 9.92 -6.28 -7.91
N ASN A 19 9.98 -7.50 -8.46
CA ASN A 19 11.16 -8.36 -8.38
C ASN A 19 12.34 -7.84 -9.21
N CYS A 20 12.08 -6.97 -10.17
CA CYS A 20 13.09 -6.42 -11.09
C CYS A 20 13.63 -5.05 -10.65
N ILE A 21 13.17 -4.50 -9.52
CA ILE A 21 13.57 -3.17 -9.06
C ILE A 21 14.84 -3.27 -8.22
N ASP A 22 15.94 -2.71 -8.72
CA ASP A 22 17.20 -2.62 -8.00
C ASP A 22 17.05 -1.88 -6.65
N GLY A 23 17.67 -2.44 -5.61
CA GLY A 23 17.63 -1.91 -4.25
C GLY A 23 16.48 -2.43 -3.40
N TYR A 24 15.62 -3.30 -3.94
CA TYR A 24 14.51 -3.93 -3.23
C TYR A 24 14.55 -5.45 -3.41
N GLY A 25 14.14 -6.18 -2.37
CA GLY A 25 14.02 -7.64 -2.41
C GLY A 25 12.60 -8.06 -2.04
N VAL A 26 11.87 -8.67 -2.96
CA VAL A 26 10.53 -9.20 -2.67
C VAL A 26 10.67 -10.46 -1.82
N LEU A 27 10.16 -10.41 -0.58
CA LEU A 27 10.15 -11.54 0.34
C LEU A 27 9.09 -12.57 -0.02
N SER A 28 7.90 -12.09 -0.39
CA SER A 28 6.76 -12.91 -0.74
C SER A 28 5.75 -12.11 -1.55
N VAL A 29 5.05 -12.81 -2.44
CA VAL A 29 3.82 -12.34 -3.09
C VAL A 29 2.64 -12.92 -2.31
N ILE A 30 1.69 -12.06 -1.95
CA ILE A 30 0.45 -12.41 -1.25
C ILE A 30 -0.71 -12.15 -2.21
N ASP A 31 -1.56 -13.15 -2.40
CA ASP A 31 -2.66 -13.12 -3.37
C ASP A 31 -4.03 -12.84 -2.74
N SER A 32 -4.12 -12.82 -1.40
CA SER A 32 -5.37 -12.63 -0.68
C SER A 32 -5.27 -11.73 0.55
N ARG A 33 -6.37 -11.02 0.86
CA ARG A 33 -6.50 -10.16 2.04
C ARG A 33 -6.38 -10.95 3.36
N ALA A 34 -6.93 -12.16 3.41
CA ALA A 34 -6.74 -13.08 4.54
C ALA A 34 -5.26 -13.35 4.84
N MET A 35 -4.48 -13.67 3.79
CA MET A 35 -3.04 -13.90 3.93
C MET A 35 -2.29 -12.64 4.29
N LEU A 36 -2.68 -11.48 3.75
CA LEU A 36 -2.09 -10.18 4.11
C LEU A 36 -2.17 -9.94 5.62
N ALA A 37 -3.35 -10.13 6.21
CA ALA A 37 -3.59 -9.95 7.63
C ALA A 37 -2.78 -10.93 8.51
N CYS A 38 -2.60 -12.18 8.04
CA CYS A 38 -1.92 -13.23 8.79
C CYS A 38 -0.38 -13.17 8.66
N MET A 39 0.13 -12.98 7.44
CA MET A 39 1.55 -13.17 7.12
C MET A 39 2.38 -11.93 7.42
N VAL A 40 1.90 -10.74 7.07
CA VAL A 40 2.68 -9.50 7.22
C VAL A 40 3.19 -9.31 8.66
N PRO A 41 2.38 -9.48 9.73
CA PRO A 41 2.87 -9.33 11.10
C PRO A 41 4.00 -10.30 11.48
N LEU A 42 4.10 -11.44 10.80
CA LEU A 42 5.08 -12.50 11.07
C LEU A 42 6.34 -12.37 10.21
N THR A 43 6.35 -11.45 9.25
CA THR A 43 7.45 -11.30 8.27
C THR A 43 8.36 -10.13 8.58
N PRO A 44 9.62 -10.16 8.11
CA PRO A 44 10.54 -9.04 8.18
C PRO A 44 10.44 -8.02 7.06
N ALA A 45 9.23 -7.76 6.57
CA ALA A 45 9.02 -6.75 5.55
C ALA A 45 9.27 -5.34 6.10
N ASP A 46 10.06 -4.56 5.38
CA ASP A 46 10.20 -3.11 5.60
C ASP A 46 9.05 -2.37 4.93
N ILE A 47 8.60 -2.88 3.78
CA ILE A 47 7.57 -2.28 2.94
C ILE A 47 6.52 -3.32 2.58
N VAL A 48 5.25 -2.94 2.63
CA VAL A 48 4.12 -3.70 2.10
C VAL A 48 3.48 -2.86 1.00
N MET A 49 3.57 -3.32 -0.24
CA MET A 49 2.84 -2.72 -1.36
C MET A 49 1.53 -3.48 -1.55
N VAL A 50 0.42 -2.78 -1.40
CA VAL A 50 -0.91 -3.38 -1.37
C VAL A 50 -1.88 -2.59 -2.24
N SER A 51 -2.76 -3.28 -2.97
CA SER A 51 -3.75 -2.64 -3.86
C SER A 51 -5.17 -2.97 -3.46
N GLU A 52 -6.12 -2.08 -3.77
CA GLU A 52 -7.56 -2.37 -3.71
C GLU A 52 -7.96 -3.64 -4.50
N ARG A 53 -7.17 -4.01 -5.51
CA ARG A 53 -7.40 -5.19 -6.35
C ARG A 53 -7.02 -6.53 -5.71
N LEU A 54 -6.43 -6.52 -4.51
CA LEU A 54 -6.12 -7.75 -3.77
C LEU A 54 -7.42 -8.52 -3.47
N ALA A 55 -7.44 -9.80 -3.83
CA ALA A 55 -8.63 -10.65 -3.72
C ALA A 55 -9.00 -10.97 -2.26
N GLY A 56 -10.29 -11.14 -1.99
CA GLY A 56 -10.81 -11.47 -0.67
C GLY A 56 -11.99 -10.58 -0.28
N GLU A 57 -12.81 -11.10 0.63
CA GLU A 57 -14.03 -10.43 1.12
C GLU A 57 -13.75 -9.57 2.37
N GLU A 58 -12.56 -9.69 2.96
CA GLU A 58 -12.17 -8.93 4.13
C GLU A 58 -12.08 -7.44 3.83
N ASN A 59 -12.35 -6.61 4.84
CA ASN A 59 -12.18 -5.17 4.71
C ASN A 59 -10.69 -4.81 4.65
N LEU A 60 -10.20 -4.51 3.45
CA LEU A 60 -8.78 -4.18 3.22
C LEU A 60 -8.32 -2.96 4.03
N PHE A 61 -9.17 -1.94 4.17
CA PHE A 61 -8.81 -0.74 4.94
C PHE A 61 -8.61 -1.05 6.42
N GLU A 62 -9.45 -1.91 6.99
CA GLU A 62 -9.28 -2.37 8.37
C GLU A 62 -7.98 -3.16 8.55
N ILE A 63 -7.65 -4.05 7.61
CA ILE A 63 -6.38 -4.78 7.64
C ILE A 63 -5.20 -3.82 7.60
N ILE A 64 -5.20 -2.86 6.67
CA ILE A 64 -4.15 -1.85 6.54
C ILE A 64 -3.97 -1.05 7.85
N LEU A 65 -5.07 -0.62 8.46
CA LEU A 65 -5.05 0.10 9.74
C LEU A 65 -4.47 -0.76 10.88
N GLN A 66 -4.84 -2.04 10.95
CA GLN A 66 -4.29 -2.98 11.92
C GLN A 66 -2.78 -3.18 11.73
N LEU A 67 -2.32 -3.30 10.48
CA LEU A 67 -0.90 -3.44 10.16
C LEU A 67 -0.09 -2.19 10.57
N ALA A 68 -0.62 -0.98 10.33
CA ALA A 68 -0.02 0.26 10.78
C ALA A 68 0.01 0.41 12.32
N GLY A 69 -0.94 -0.23 13.02
CA GLY A 69 -0.97 -0.31 14.49
C GLY A 69 -0.02 -1.35 15.10
N SER A 70 0.49 -2.30 14.30
CA SER A 70 1.31 -3.42 14.79
C SER A 70 2.62 -2.98 15.46
N PRO A 71 3.29 -3.82 16.27
CA PRO A 71 4.59 -3.45 16.87
C PRO A 71 5.72 -3.22 15.84
N ARG A 72 5.65 -3.88 14.68
CA ARG A 72 6.70 -3.84 13.66
C ARG A 72 6.52 -2.73 12.61
N LYS A 73 5.28 -2.26 12.42
CA LYS A 73 4.88 -1.13 11.54
C LYS A 73 5.67 -1.06 10.23
N PRO A 74 5.45 -1.98 9.27
CA PRO A 74 6.03 -1.81 7.95
C PRO A 74 5.49 -0.52 7.32
N ARG A 75 6.28 0.08 6.42
CA ARG A 75 5.81 1.15 5.56
C ARG A 75 4.77 0.59 4.59
N ILE A 76 3.57 1.15 4.57
CA ILE A 76 2.49 0.69 3.69
C ILE A 76 2.42 1.62 2.49
N VAL A 77 2.64 1.06 1.29
CA VAL A 77 2.39 1.73 0.00
C VAL A 77 1.05 1.21 -0.53
N PHE A 78 0.01 2.06 -0.47
CA PHE A 78 -1.35 1.70 -0.85
C PHE A 78 -1.69 2.19 -2.27
N LEU A 79 -1.91 1.25 -3.18
CA LEU A 79 -2.34 1.48 -4.55
C LEU A 79 -3.87 1.52 -4.61
N ALA A 80 -4.43 2.69 -4.34
CA ALA A 80 -5.87 2.96 -4.35
C ALA A 80 -6.46 3.00 -5.77
N GLY A 81 -5.67 3.29 -6.81
CA GLY A 81 -6.21 3.55 -8.16
C GLY A 81 -7.00 4.85 -8.24
N ALA A 82 -7.56 5.20 -9.41
CA ALA A 82 -8.18 6.51 -9.60
C ALA A 82 -9.25 6.85 -8.55
N LEU A 83 -9.07 8.02 -7.92
CA LEU A 83 -10.02 8.60 -7.00
C LEU A 83 -10.84 9.69 -7.73
N ALA A 84 -12.14 9.43 -7.91
CA ALA A 84 -13.04 10.43 -8.48
C ALA A 84 -13.38 11.52 -7.44
N PRO A 85 -13.46 12.82 -7.82
CA PRO A 85 -13.81 13.90 -6.89
C PRO A 85 -15.18 13.74 -6.19
N LYS A 86 -16.10 13.00 -6.82
CA LYS A 86 -17.44 12.73 -6.30
C LYS A 86 -17.51 11.54 -5.33
N ASP A 87 -16.44 10.76 -5.21
CA ASP A 87 -16.39 9.57 -4.38
C ASP A 87 -16.06 9.91 -2.94
N ARG A 88 -17.07 10.43 -2.22
CA ARG A 88 -16.91 10.92 -0.85
C ARG A 88 -16.54 9.80 0.12
N GLU A 89 -17.08 8.60 -0.08
CA GLU A 89 -16.81 7.46 0.78
C GLU A 89 -15.33 7.03 0.67
N ARG A 90 -14.80 6.87 -0.55
CA ARG A 90 -13.37 6.57 -0.71
C ARG A 90 -12.48 7.70 -0.20
N GLN A 91 -12.85 8.95 -0.40
CA GLN A 91 -12.11 10.09 0.17
C GLN A 91 -12.03 10.02 1.70
N LEU A 92 -13.13 9.68 2.37
CA LEU A 92 -13.17 9.48 3.82
C LEU A 92 -12.24 8.33 4.25
N LEU A 93 -12.31 7.18 3.57
CA LEU A 93 -11.46 6.03 3.86
C LEU A 93 -9.97 6.38 3.73
N LEU A 94 -9.58 7.05 2.64
CA LEU A 94 -8.21 7.50 2.44
C LEU A 94 -7.77 8.53 3.49
N GLY A 95 -8.66 9.46 3.87
CA GLY A 95 -8.40 10.41 4.95
C GLY A 95 -8.17 9.74 6.30
N MET A 96 -8.87 8.64 6.60
CA MET A 96 -8.62 7.83 7.79
C MET A 96 -7.24 7.16 7.75
N LEU A 97 -6.81 6.63 6.60
CA LEU A 97 -5.45 6.09 6.43
C LEU A 97 -4.39 7.15 6.71
N VAL A 98 -4.56 8.36 6.17
CA VAL A 98 -3.65 9.49 6.42
C VAL A 98 -3.64 9.87 7.91
N SER A 99 -4.80 9.87 8.57
CA SER A 99 -4.91 10.14 10.00
C SER A 99 -4.18 9.09 10.85
N ALA A 100 -4.14 7.84 10.38
CA ALA A 100 -3.41 6.72 11.00
C ALA A 100 -1.91 6.71 10.69
N GLY A 101 -1.41 7.66 9.90
CA GLY A 101 0.02 7.78 9.59
C GLY A 101 0.46 7.08 8.30
N ILE A 102 -0.49 6.63 7.48
CA ILE A 102 -0.21 6.01 6.17
C ILE A 102 -0.32 7.08 5.10
N TYR A 103 0.82 7.48 4.54
CA TYR A 103 0.90 8.60 3.59
C TYR A 103 1.18 8.15 2.16
N ASP A 104 1.70 6.94 1.95
CA ASP A 104 2.07 6.46 0.63
C ASP A 104 0.86 5.91 -0.12
N ILE A 105 -0.08 6.80 -0.41
CA ILE A 105 -1.30 6.50 -1.11
C ILE A 105 -1.11 6.92 -2.57
N TYR A 106 -1.19 5.96 -3.49
CA TYR A 106 -1.16 6.20 -4.92
C TYR A 106 -2.57 6.00 -5.49
N HIS A 107 -3.16 7.06 -6.02
CA HIS A 107 -4.56 7.09 -6.44
C HIS A 107 -4.72 7.52 -7.92
N GLU A 108 -3.75 7.16 -8.76
CA GLU A 108 -3.78 7.38 -10.20
C GLU A 108 -3.88 6.03 -10.94
N ASP A 109 -4.35 6.04 -12.19
CA ASP A 109 -4.57 4.81 -12.97
C ASP A 109 -3.31 4.24 -13.61
N SER A 110 -2.28 5.07 -13.82
CA SER A 110 -1.06 4.65 -14.49
C SER A 110 -0.10 3.97 -13.53
N LEU A 111 0.00 2.64 -13.58
CA LEU A 111 1.07 1.90 -12.90
C LEU A 111 2.02 1.32 -13.94
N ASN A 112 3.31 1.64 -13.80
CA ASN A 112 4.39 1.09 -14.61
C ASN A 112 5.64 0.91 -13.71
N PRO A 113 6.68 0.19 -14.15
CA PRO A 113 7.86 -0.08 -13.33
C PRO A 113 8.58 1.17 -12.80
N GLU A 114 8.61 2.26 -13.57
CA GLU A 114 9.23 3.53 -13.15
C GLU A 114 8.45 4.17 -12.01
N VAL A 115 7.11 4.15 -12.09
CA VAL A 115 6.23 4.63 -11.02
C VAL A 115 6.39 3.76 -9.77
N LEU A 116 6.44 2.43 -9.90
CA LEU A 116 6.66 1.53 -8.77
C LEU A 116 7.98 1.85 -8.06
N LYS A 117 9.06 2.02 -8.82
CA LYS A 117 10.35 2.44 -8.28
C LYS A 117 10.28 3.80 -7.61
N TYR A 118 9.64 4.78 -8.25
CA TYR A 118 9.47 6.12 -7.68
C TYR A 118 8.74 6.06 -6.33
N LEU A 119 7.63 5.31 -6.24
CA LEU A 119 6.88 5.14 -5.00
C LEU A 119 7.73 4.50 -3.91
N LEU A 120 8.55 3.50 -4.26
CA LEU A 120 9.45 2.86 -3.31
C LEU A 120 10.58 3.78 -2.84
N ASP A 121 11.15 4.59 -3.74
CA ASP A 121 12.29 5.47 -3.45
C ASP A 121 11.86 6.76 -2.74
N ASN A 122 10.63 7.23 -2.96
CA ASN A 122 10.14 8.54 -2.51
C ASN A 122 8.89 8.40 -1.62
N PRO A 123 9.06 8.09 -0.32
CA PRO A 123 7.96 8.12 0.63
C PRO A 123 7.28 9.48 0.65
N LYS A 124 5.95 9.46 0.60
CA LYS A 124 5.09 10.63 0.74
C LYS A 124 5.03 11.07 2.19
N SER A 125 4.91 12.37 2.38
CA SER A 125 4.76 12.99 3.68
C SER A 125 3.30 13.30 4.01
N LYS A 126 3.03 13.51 5.30
CA LYS A 126 1.74 14.04 5.77
C LYS A 126 1.36 15.35 5.08
N ALA A 127 2.34 16.21 4.78
CA ALA A 127 2.10 17.51 4.16
C ALA A 127 1.54 17.34 2.74
N GLU A 128 2.10 16.39 1.98
CA GLU A 128 1.62 16.06 0.63
C GLU A 128 0.22 15.46 0.67
N MET A 129 -0.11 14.64 1.67
CA MET A 129 -1.43 13.98 1.78
C MET A 129 -2.48 14.81 2.53
N LYS A 130 -2.17 16.03 2.97
CA LYS A 130 -3.06 16.83 3.83
C LYS A 130 -4.43 17.12 3.20
N TYR A 131 -4.51 17.20 1.87
CA TYR A 131 -5.77 17.47 1.17
C TYR A 131 -6.80 16.34 1.35
N LEU A 132 -6.37 15.10 1.63
CA LEU A 132 -7.26 13.98 1.93
C LEU A 132 -7.90 14.06 3.33
N LEU A 133 -7.37 14.91 4.21
CA LEU A 133 -7.92 15.11 5.56
C LEU A 133 -9.08 16.11 5.60
N VAL A 134 -9.35 16.85 4.52
CA VAL A 134 -10.34 17.95 4.51
C VAL A 134 -11.77 17.46 4.75
N ASN A 135 -12.01 16.15 4.64
CA ASN A 135 -13.33 15.56 4.75
C ASN A 135 -13.51 14.62 5.96
N VAL A 136 -12.49 14.41 6.81
CA VAL A 136 -12.56 13.51 7.98
C VAL A 136 -13.09 14.24 9.21
#